data_AF-U4KRR5-F1
#
_entry.id   AF-U4KRR5-F1
#
_cell.length_a   1.000
_cell.length_b   1.000
_cell.length_c   1.000
_cell.angle_alpha   90.00
_cell.angle_beta   90.00
_cell.angle_gamma   90.00
#
_symmetry.space_group_name_H-M   'P 1'
#
loop_
_entity.id
_entity.type
_entity.pdbx_description
1 polymer ?
#
loop_
_entity_poly.entity_id
_entity_poly.type
_entity_poly.pdbx_seq_one_letter_code
_entity_poly.pdbx_strand_id
1 'polypeptide(L)'
;MTKNKIIGYLGLTGLFAFIFYLLHDVIGGLNYPNYNWLKQAISDLTSSSAPSKSIADIYVIIYGILTLICCLVLCLYFKKKNDKLTKIGVYIWSVMNLINVIGYNLFPLEEAGNTSTSFKSTMHLIVTGIVVLLSIISLVVLIIGGYKNRMYKLITNISIITISLMIFGAIGTSLLPKSIFGLVERFSAYSAVLFTLFLGIYIFYQAIVKKEKI
;
A
#
# COMPACT_ATOMS: atom_id res chain seq x y z
N MET A 1 -11.41 -3.25 27.90
CA MET A 1 -10.90 -4.07 26.77
C MET A 1 -9.42 -4.37 27.00
N THR A 2 -8.95 -5.62 26.86
CA THR A 2 -7.50 -5.91 27.09
C THR A 2 -6.63 -5.28 26.00
N LYS A 3 -5.38 -4.93 26.32
CA LYS A 3 -4.42 -4.28 25.39
C LYS A 3 -4.27 -5.03 24.06
N ASN A 4 -4.32 -6.37 24.09
CA ASN A 4 -4.24 -7.18 22.88
C ASN A 4 -5.53 -7.08 22.04
N LYS A 5 -6.71 -6.95 22.67
CA LYS A 5 -7.96 -6.74 21.94
C LYS A 5 -7.99 -5.40 21.21
N ILE A 6 -7.47 -4.34 21.83
CA ILE A 6 -7.30 -3.03 21.18
C ILE A 6 -6.41 -3.15 19.94
N ILE A 7 -5.24 -3.80 20.06
CA ILE A 7 -4.34 -4.05 18.93
C ILE A 7 -5.04 -4.85 17.82
N GLY A 8 -5.84 -5.87 18.18
CA GLY A 8 -6.61 -6.65 17.22
C GLY A 8 -7.58 -5.80 16.41
N TYR A 9 -8.47 -5.05 17.07
CA TYR A 9 -9.47 -4.21 16.40
C TYR A 9 -8.84 -3.07 15.60
N LEU A 10 -7.79 -2.42 16.13
CA LEU A 10 -7.09 -1.39 15.38
C LEU A 10 -6.38 -1.94 14.13
N GLY A 11 -6.07 -3.23 14.07
CA GLY A 11 -5.60 -3.87 12.84
C GLY A 11 -6.61 -3.80 11.68
N LEU A 12 -7.91 -3.67 11.98
CA LEU A 12 -8.95 -3.53 10.95
C LEU A 12 -8.88 -2.18 10.22
N THR A 13 -8.11 -1.19 10.69
CA THR A 13 -7.89 0.03 9.90
C THR A 13 -7.22 -0.27 8.56
N GLY A 14 -6.48 -1.37 8.41
CA GLY A 14 -5.98 -1.83 7.11
C GLY A 14 -7.08 -2.23 6.13
N LEU A 15 -8.18 -2.83 6.61
CA LEU A 15 -9.36 -3.13 5.79
C LEU A 15 -10.06 -1.84 5.34
N PHE A 16 -10.28 -0.91 6.28
CA PHE A 16 -10.90 0.37 5.95
C PHE A 16 -10.02 1.20 5.02
N ALA A 17 -8.69 1.18 5.20
CA ALA A 17 -7.76 1.84 4.29
C ALA A 17 -7.96 1.36 2.84
N PHE A 18 -8.06 0.05 2.61
CA PHE A 18 -8.34 -0.49 1.28
C PHE A 18 -9.67 0.00 0.72
N ILE A 19 -10.74 0.04 1.51
CA ILE A 19 -12.04 0.57 1.07
C ILE A 19 -11.91 2.03 0.61
N PHE A 20 -11.20 2.86 1.38
CA PHE A 20 -10.97 4.26 1.01
C PHE A 20 -10.06 4.41 -0.20
N TYR A 21 -9.09 3.52 -0.40
CA TYR A 21 -8.29 3.50 -1.62
C TYR A 21 -9.11 3.12 -2.86
N LEU A 22 -10.02 2.16 -2.72
CA LEU A 22 -10.96 1.79 -3.79
C LEU A 22 -11.92 2.95 -4.11
N LEU A 23 -12.42 3.65 -3.08
CA LEU A 23 -13.23 4.86 -3.28
C LEU A 23 -12.43 5.97 -3.98
N HIS A 24 -11.17 6.15 -3.63
CA HIS A 24 -10.27 7.07 -4.33
C HIS A 24 -10.20 6.76 -5.83
N ASP A 25 -9.93 5.52 -6.22
CA ASP A 25 -9.82 5.12 -7.63
C ASP A 25 -11.16 5.25 -8.37
N VAL A 26 -12.23 4.70 -7.81
CA VAL A 26 -13.55 4.65 -8.46
C VAL A 26 -14.22 6.03 -8.48
N ILE A 27 -14.38 6.67 -7.32
CA ILE A 27 -15.06 7.96 -7.23
C ILE A 27 -14.20 9.07 -7.83
N GLY A 28 -12.87 8.99 -7.68
CA GLY A 28 -11.95 9.89 -8.37
C GLY A 28 -12.10 9.80 -9.88
N GLY A 29 -12.07 8.59 -10.44
CA GLY A 29 -12.26 8.37 -11.88
C GLY A 29 -13.61 8.86 -12.39
N LEU A 30 -14.70 8.65 -11.65
CA LEU A 30 -16.04 9.17 -12.02
C LEU A 30 -16.11 10.71 -12.04
N ASN A 31 -15.25 11.39 -11.28
CA ASN A 31 -15.19 12.85 -11.21
C ASN A 31 -14.07 13.44 -12.09
N TYR A 32 -13.48 12.66 -12.99
CA TYR A 32 -12.49 13.13 -13.95
C TYR A 32 -13.05 12.92 -15.38
N PRO A 33 -13.52 14.00 -16.04
CA PRO A 33 -13.99 13.94 -17.42
C PRO A 33 -12.96 13.35 -18.38
N ASN A 34 -13.39 12.40 -19.20
CA ASN A 34 -12.54 11.65 -20.14
C ASN A 34 -11.45 10.77 -19.49
N TYR A 35 -11.55 10.52 -18.19
CA TYR A 35 -10.62 9.61 -17.52
C TYR A 35 -10.75 8.19 -18.08
N ASN A 36 -9.61 7.64 -18.51
CA ASN A 36 -9.53 6.30 -19.03
C ASN A 36 -8.68 5.44 -18.10
N TRP A 37 -9.34 4.72 -17.20
CA TRP A 37 -8.71 3.85 -16.20
C TRP A 37 -7.79 2.77 -16.80
N LEU A 38 -8.02 2.34 -18.04
CA LEU A 38 -7.12 1.40 -18.72
C LEU A 38 -5.81 2.06 -19.12
N LYS A 39 -5.81 3.36 -19.45
CA LYS A 39 -4.66 4.08 -20.00
C LYS A 39 -3.92 4.93 -18.98
N GLN A 40 -4.66 5.51 -18.02
CA GLN A 40 -4.16 6.51 -17.08
C GLN A 40 -3.81 5.91 -15.73
N ALA A 41 -2.77 6.48 -15.11
CA ALA A 41 -2.33 6.07 -13.79
C ALA A 41 -3.39 6.41 -12.73
N ILE A 42 -3.38 5.69 -11.61
CA ILE A 42 -4.19 6.08 -10.44
C ILE A 42 -3.75 7.46 -9.92
N SER A 43 -2.44 7.73 -9.92
CA SER A 43 -1.87 8.99 -9.40
C SER A 43 -2.35 10.24 -10.16
N ASP A 44 -2.79 10.09 -11.42
CA ASP A 44 -3.37 11.17 -12.21
C ASP A 44 -4.61 11.78 -11.55
N LEU A 45 -5.38 10.98 -10.80
CA LEU A 45 -6.62 11.39 -10.12
C LEU A 45 -6.38 12.47 -9.03
N THR A 46 -5.14 12.53 -8.51
CA THR A 46 -4.71 13.45 -7.46
C THR A 46 -3.74 14.52 -7.95
N SER A 47 -3.45 14.54 -9.26
CA SER A 47 -2.60 15.57 -9.86
C SER A 47 -3.18 16.97 -9.63
N SER A 48 -2.32 17.98 -9.56
CA SER A 48 -2.66 19.34 -9.13
C SER A 48 -3.69 20.01 -10.03
N SER A 49 -3.72 19.64 -11.31
CA SER A 49 -4.67 20.10 -12.33
C SER A 49 -5.87 19.16 -12.54
N ALA A 50 -5.96 18.03 -11.82
CA ALA A 50 -7.04 17.07 -12.01
C ALA A 50 -8.40 17.65 -11.58
N PRO A 51 -9.46 17.52 -12.40
CA PRO A 51 -10.82 17.88 -12.00
C PRO A 51 -11.31 17.09 -10.76
N SER A 52 -10.83 15.84 -10.63
CA SER A 52 -11.14 14.96 -9.51
C SER A 52 -10.36 15.28 -8.23
N LYS A 53 -9.39 16.21 -8.25
CA LYS A 53 -8.43 16.37 -7.16
C LYS A 53 -9.08 16.54 -5.80
N SER A 54 -10.04 17.46 -5.70
CA SER A 54 -10.68 17.80 -4.42
C SER A 54 -11.38 16.61 -3.76
N ILE A 55 -12.03 15.75 -4.56
CA ILE A 55 -12.72 14.56 -4.05
C ILE A 55 -11.77 13.38 -3.86
N ALA A 56 -10.81 13.20 -4.78
CA ALA A 56 -9.84 12.12 -4.74
C ALA A 56 -8.88 12.26 -3.55
N ASP A 57 -8.42 13.49 -3.25
CA ASP A 57 -7.53 13.79 -2.13
C ASP A 57 -8.19 13.44 -0.78
N ILE A 58 -9.49 13.69 -0.61
CA ILE A 58 -10.21 13.34 0.64
C ILE A 58 -10.07 11.85 0.93
N TYR A 59 -10.34 11.00 -0.08
CA TYR A 59 -10.25 9.55 0.08
C TYR A 59 -8.81 9.07 0.29
N VAL A 60 -7.82 9.66 -0.40
CA VAL A 60 -6.40 9.34 -0.23
C VAL A 60 -5.88 9.73 1.15
N ILE A 61 -6.29 10.89 1.68
CA ILE A 61 -5.91 11.33 3.03
C ILE A 61 -6.45 10.36 4.07
N ILE A 62 -7.73 9.96 3.97
CA ILE A 62 -8.34 9.01 4.90
C ILE A 62 -7.65 7.64 4.78
N TYR A 63 -7.42 7.15 3.56
CA TYR A 63 -6.63 5.94 3.30
C TYR A 63 -5.24 6.01 3.97
N GLY A 64 -4.54 7.13 3.81
CA GLY A 64 -3.20 7.35 4.36
C GLY A 64 -3.20 7.27 5.89
N ILE A 65 -4.11 7.99 6.55
CA ILE A 65 -4.24 7.97 8.02
C ILE A 65 -4.52 6.55 8.52
N LEU A 66 -5.49 5.84 7.92
CA LEU A 66 -5.86 4.48 8.32
C LEU A 66 -4.71 3.49 8.11
N THR A 67 -3.96 3.65 7.01
CA THR A 67 -2.75 2.88 6.69
C THR A 67 -1.68 3.08 7.76
N LEU A 68 -1.38 4.33 8.14
CA LEU A 68 -0.37 4.63 9.16
C LEU A 68 -0.77 4.11 10.54
N ILE A 69 -2.06 4.17 10.90
CA ILE A 69 -2.56 3.54 12.13
C ILE A 69 -2.33 2.02 12.08
N CYS A 70 -2.66 1.38 10.95
CA CYS A 70 -2.44 -0.06 10.77
C CYS A 70 -0.95 -0.43 10.89
N CYS A 71 -0.07 0.34 10.24
CA CYS A 71 1.39 0.17 10.31
C CYS A 71 1.93 0.35 11.75
N LEU A 72 1.45 1.33 12.50
CA LEU A 72 1.84 1.53 13.89
C LEU A 72 1.43 0.32 14.75
N VAL A 73 0.21 -0.17 14.58
CA VAL A 73 -0.31 -1.34 15.28
C VAL A 73 0.48 -2.60 14.93
N LEU A 74 0.83 -2.77 13.65
CA LEU A 74 1.72 -3.82 13.15
C LEU A 74 3.06 -3.79 13.88
N CYS A 75 3.71 -2.62 13.93
CA CYS A 75 4.96 -2.43 14.64
C CYS A 75 4.85 -2.80 16.13
N LEU A 76 3.80 -2.36 16.81
CA LEU A 76 3.57 -2.66 18.23
C LEU A 76 3.32 -4.16 18.49
N TYR A 77 2.61 -4.83 17.59
CA TYR A 77 2.35 -6.27 17.69
C TYR A 77 3.64 -7.09 17.50
N PHE A 78 4.41 -6.79 16.45
CA PHE A 78 5.65 -7.51 16.13
C PHE A 78 6.83 -7.16 17.03
N LYS A 79 6.82 -6.00 17.71
CA LYS A 79 7.84 -5.64 18.72
C LYS A 79 8.01 -6.73 19.80
N LYS A 80 6.93 -7.42 20.16
CA LYS A 80 6.92 -8.47 21.19
C LYS A 80 7.24 -9.87 20.67
N LYS A 81 7.51 -10.03 19.36
CA LYS A 81 7.79 -11.32 18.75
C LYS A 81 9.30 -11.55 18.64
N ASN A 82 9.72 -12.80 18.87
CA ASN A 82 11.14 -13.18 18.85
C ASN A 82 11.72 -13.28 17.43
N ASP A 83 10.87 -13.34 16.41
CA ASP A 83 11.30 -13.46 15.02
C ASP A 83 11.86 -12.13 14.50
N LYS A 84 13.19 -12.04 14.42
CA LYS A 84 13.89 -10.81 14.04
C LYS A 84 13.61 -10.42 12.59
N LEU A 85 13.59 -11.39 11.66
CA LEU A 85 13.42 -11.11 10.24
C LEU A 85 12.00 -10.65 9.91
N THR A 86 10.98 -11.36 10.40
CA THR A 86 9.59 -10.91 10.19
C THR A 86 9.36 -9.53 10.79
N LYS A 87 9.92 -9.26 11.97
CA LYS A 87 9.84 -7.93 12.60
C LYS A 87 10.49 -6.84 11.75
N ILE A 88 11.71 -7.08 11.24
CA ILE A 88 12.42 -6.12 10.37
C ILE A 88 11.61 -5.88 9.09
N GLY A 89 11.09 -6.94 8.45
CA GLY A 89 10.28 -6.81 7.25
C GLY A 89 9.04 -5.94 7.47
N VAL A 90 8.31 -6.14 8.56
CA VAL A 90 7.14 -5.30 8.95
C VAL A 90 7.54 -3.85 9.23
N TYR A 91 8.70 -3.62 9.85
CA TYR A 91 9.18 -2.26 10.12
C TYR A 91 9.55 -1.54 8.83
N ILE A 92 10.25 -2.20 7.90
CA ILE A 92 10.55 -1.64 6.57
C ILE A 92 9.24 -1.34 5.82
N TRP A 93 8.25 -2.24 5.86
CA TRP A 93 6.93 -2.00 5.26
C TRP A 93 6.25 -0.76 5.84
N SER A 94 6.36 -0.56 7.14
CA SER A 94 5.75 0.56 7.85
C SER A 94 6.44 1.88 7.53
N VAL A 95 7.77 1.89 7.46
CA VAL A 95 8.57 3.06 7.03
C VAL A 95 8.28 3.40 5.57
N MET A 96 8.17 2.38 4.70
CA MET A 96 7.77 2.57 3.30
C MET A 96 6.40 3.26 3.21
N ASN A 97 5.40 2.81 3.97
CA ASN A 97 4.07 3.45 3.97
C ASN A 97 4.09 4.86 4.55
N LEU A 98 4.96 5.15 5.52
CA LEU A 98 5.17 6.51 6.02
C LEU A 98 5.73 7.43 4.91
N ILE A 99 6.74 6.95 4.17
CA ILE A 99 7.31 7.68 3.04
C ILE A 99 6.29 7.85 1.91
N ASN A 100 5.50 6.82 1.62
CA ASN A 100 4.40 6.86 0.65
C ASN A 100 3.40 7.98 0.99
N VAL A 101 2.85 7.96 2.20
CA VAL A 101 1.84 8.94 2.64
C VAL A 101 2.42 10.36 2.67
N ILE A 102 3.60 10.56 3.25
CA ILE A 102 4.20 11.91 3.34
C ILE A 102 4.64 12.39 1.95
N GLY A 103 5.37 11.55 1.21
CA GLY A 103 6.02 11.90 -0.04
C GLY A 103 5.04 12.32 -1.12
N TYR A 104 3.97 11.54 -1.36
CA TYR A 104 3.01 11.89 -2.40
C TYR A 104 2.13 13.10 -2.05
N ASN A 105 1.90 13.37 -0.76
CA ASN A 105 1.21 14.59 -0.32
C ASN A 105 2.10 15.84 -0.46
N LEU A 106 3.40 15.73 -0.21
CA LEU A 106 4.35 16.84 -0.42
C LEU A 106 4.63 17.11 -1.91
N PHE A 107 4.65 16.04 -2.71
CA PHE A 107 4.98 16.10 -4.13
C PHE A 107 3.87 15.44 -4.98
N PRO A 108 2.66 16.05 -5.04
CA PRO A 108 1.65 15.61 -5.98
C PRO A 108 2.12 15.86 -7.41
N LEU A 109 1.67 15.03 -8.36
CA LEU A 109 1.88 15.30 -9.78
C LEU A 109 1.30 16.66 -10.14
N GLU A 110 1.94 17.37 -11.06
CA GLU A 110 1.45 18.68 -11.50
C GLU A 110 0.34 18.54 -12.54
N GLU A 111 0.60 17.71 -13.56
CA GLU A 111 -0.34 17.39 -14.62
C GLU A 111 -0.40 15.87 -14.84
N ALA A 112 -1.59 15.39 -15.17
CA ALA A 112 -1.83 13.99 -15.48
C ALA A 112 -0.99 13.55 -16.70
N GLY A 113 -0.33 12.39 -16.59
CA GLY A 113 0.56 11.87 -17.64
C GLY A 113 1.85 12.68 -17.89
N ASN A 114 2.08 13.79 -17.18
CA ASN A 114 3.29 14.62 -17.33
C ASN A 114 4.20 14.45 -16.10
N THR A 115 5.13 13.51 -16.21
CA THR A 115 5.92 13.03 -15.07
C THR A 115 7.30 13.67 -14.91
N SER A 116 7.74 14.51 -15.86
CA SER A 116 9.19 14.80 -15.97
C SER A 116 9.57 16.27 -16.20
N THR A 117 8.62 17.19 -16.34
CA THR A 117 8.92 18.60 -16.67
C THR A 117 9.04 19.51 -15.46
N SER A 118 8.49 19.13 -14.31
CA SER A 118 8.49 19.96 -13.10
C SER A 118 9.18 19.32 -11.91
N PHE A 119 9.58 20.16 -10.94
CA PHE A 119 10.23 19.71 -9.71
C PHE A 119 9.32 18.76 -8.91
N LYS A 120 8.02 19.08 -8.80
CA LYS A 120 7.06 18.23 -8.08
C LYS A 120 6.88 16.88 -8.75
N SER A 121 6.70 16.85 -10.08
CA SER A 121 6.58 15.58 -10.81
C SER A 121 7.87 14.74 -10.73
N THR A 122 9.05 15.37 -10.79
CA THR A 122 10.34 14.68 -10.58
C THR A 122 10.43 14.07 -9.19
N MET A 123 10.09 14.83 -8.15
CA MET A 123 10.10 14.32 -6.77
C MET A 123 9.06 13.22 -6.55
N HIS A 124 7.88 13.30 -7.19
CA HIS A 124 6.88 12.24 -7.18
C HIS A 124 7.44 10.91 -7.71
N LEU A 125 8.16 10.95 -8.83
CA LEU A 125 8.81 9.76 -9.39
C LEU A 125 9.92 9.23 -8.47
N ILE A 126 10.71 10.10 -7.84
CA ILE A 126 11.72 9.70 -6.86
C ILE A 126 11.07 8.99 -5.67
N VAL A 127 9.99 9.55 -5.11
CA VAL A 127 9.20 8.91 -4.05
C VAL A 127 8.70 7.54 -4.51
N THR A 128 8.17 7.45 -5.74
CA THR A 128 7.72 6.17 -6.33
C THR A 128 8.84 5.13 -6.35
N GLY A 129 10.03 5.50 -6.83
CA GLY A 129 11.19 4.62 -6.85
C GLY A 129 11.60 4.13 -5.46
N ILE A 130 11.63 5.03 -4.47
CA ILE A 130 11.96 4.69 -3.08
C ILE A 130 10.91 3.74 -2.49
N VAL A 131 9.62 4.03 -2.69
CA VAL A 131 8.50 3.23 -2.20
C VAL A 131 8.54 1.82 -2.79
N VAL A 132 8.77 1.68 -4.09
CA VAL A 132 8.90 0.37 -4.75
C VAL A 132 10.10 -0.41 -4.21
N LEU A 133 11.26 0.24 -4.10
CA LEU A 133 12.48 -0.40 -3.58
C LEU A 133 12.28 -0.93 -2.15
N LEU A 134 11.77 -0.09 -1.25
CA LEU A 134 11.53 -0.48 0.14
C LEU A 134 10.46 -1.57 0.25
N SER A 135 9.44 -1.56 -0.62
CA SER A 135 8.43 -2.62 -0.69
C SER A 135 9.06 -3.96 -1.05
N ILE A 136 9.91 -4.00 -2.09
CA ILE A 136 10.62 -5.21 -2.50
C ILE A 136 11.51 -5.73 -1.37
N ILE A 137 12.33 -4.86 -0.77
CA ILE A 137 13.21 -5.23 0.35
C ILE A 137 12.39 -5.81 1.50
N SER A 138 11.30 -5.15 1.89
CA SER A 138 10.40 -5.62 2.95
C SER A 138 9.85 -7.02 2.65
N LEU A 139 9.26 -7.21 1.46
CA LEU A 139 8.65 -8.47 1.06
C LEU A 139 9.67 -9.61 1.01
N VAL A 140 10.86 -9.39 0.45
CA VAL A 140 11.95 -10.38 0.45
C VAL A 140 12.34 -10.77 1.87
N VAL A 141 12.51 -9.79 2.77
CA VAL A 141 12.83 -10.07 4.18
C VAL A 141 11.71 -10.86 4.87
N LEU A 142 10.43 -10.55 4.60
CA LEU A 142 9.29 -11.28 5.14
C LEU A 142 9.22 -12.72 4.62
N ILE A 143 9.52 -12.93 3.35
CA ILE A 143 9.58 -14.26 2.73
C ILE A 143 10.67 -15.11 3.40
N ILE A 144 11.89 -14.59 3.51
CA ILE A 144 13.01 -15.28 4.17
C ILE A 144 12.68 -15.55 5.65
N GLY A 145 12.08 -14.57 6.35
CA GLY A 145 11.68 -14.70 7.75
C GLY A 145 10.68 -15.83 7.98
N GLY A 146 9.60 -15.89 7.19
CA GLY A 146 8.58 -16.91 7.41
C GLY A 146 8.92 -18.29 6.86
N TYR A 147 9.90 -18.44 5.95
CA TYR A 147 10.47 -19.76 5.65
C TYR A 147 11.25 -20.34 6.84
N LYS A 148 11.89 -19.49 7.66
CA LYS A 148 12.57 -19.94 8.90
C LYS A 148 11.59 -20.27 10.02
N ASN A 149 10.35 -19.76 9.95
CA ASN A 149 9.37 -19.90 11.01
C ASN A 149 7.97 -20.15 10.47
N ARG A 150 7.53 -21.42 10.54
CA ARG A 150 6.22 -21.87 10.02
C ARG A 150 5.02 -21.11 10.61
N MET A 151 5.17 -20.45 11.76
CA MET A 151 4.12 -19.59 12.33
C MET A 151 3.71 -18.43 11.40
N TYR A 152 4.61 -17.99 10.51
CA TYR A 152 4.36 -16.88 9.57
C TYR A 152 4.13 -17.34 8.13
N LYS A 153 3.80 -18.62 7.90
CA LYS A 153 3.55 -19.18 6.57
C LYS A 153 2.53 -18.37 5.76
N LEU A 154 1.47 -17.88 6.41
CA LEU A 154 0.47 -17.05 5.73
C LEU A 154 1.08 -15.72 5.25
N ILE A 155 1.86 -15.04 6.10
CA ILE A 155 2.55 -13.79 5.73
C ILE A 155 3.51 -14.06 4.58
N THR A 156 4.26 -15.16 4.61
CA THR A 156 5.16 -15.56 3.51
C THR A 156 4.41 -15.75 2.20
N ASN A 157 3.34 -16.55 2.19
CA ASN A 157 2.58 -16.81 0.97
C ASN A 157 1.99 -15.52 0.38
N ILE A 158 1.41 -14.67 1.23
CA ILE A 158 0.85 -13.39 0.80
C ILE A 158 1.98 -12.45 0.32
N SER A 159 3.16 -12.47 0.95
CA SER A 159 4.32 -11.68 0.49
C SER A 159 4.80 -12.11 -0.90
N ILE A 160 4.81 -13.42 -1.18
CA ILE A 160 5.14 -13.97 -2.51
C ILE A 160 4.13 -13.49 -3.55
N ILE A 161 2.84 -13.58 -3.24
CA ILE A 161 1.79 -13.11 -4.16
C ILE A 161 1.95 -11.59 -4.42
N THR A 162 2.14 -10.80 -3.37
CA THR A 162 2.32 -9.34 -3.51
C THR A 162 3.54 -9.00 -4.35
N ILE A 163 4.72 -9.58 -4.07
CA ILE A 163 5.92 -9.26 -4.84
C ILE A 163 5.79 -9.69 -6.31
N SER A 164 5.15 -10.82 -6.58
CA SER A 164 4.86 -11.26 -7.95
C SER A 164 3.96 -10.28 -8.70
N LEU A 165 2.90 -9.78 -8.06
CA LEU A 165 2.00 -8.78 -8.65
C LEU A 165 2.69 -7.42 -8.84
N MET A 166 3.53 -6.99 -7.89
CA MET A 166 4.33 -5.77 -8.03
C MET A 166 5.30 -5.85 -9.19
N ILE A 167 6.02 -6.97 -9.34
CA ILE A 167 6.94 -7.21 -10.46
C ILE A 167 6.16 -7.26 -11.78
N PHE A 168 5.00 -7.93 -11.81
CA PHE A 168 4.15 -7.97 -13.00
C PHE A 168 3.70 -6.57 -13.41
N GLY A 169 3.25 -5.74 -12.47
CA GLY A 169 2.89 -4.35 -12.75
C GLY A 169 4.08 -3.53 -13.25
N ALA A 170 5.22 -3.58 -12.56
CA ALA A 170 6.42 -2.83 -12.95
C ALA A 170 6.94 -3.22 -14.35
N ILE A 171 7.11 -4.51 -14.62
CA ILE A 171 7.55 -5.01 -15.93
C ILE A 171 6.48 -4.73 -16.99
N GLY A 172 5.21 -4.95 -16.67
CA GLY A 172 4.13 -4.76 -17.61
C GLY A 172 4.01 -3.31 -18.08
N THR A 173 4.26 -2.31 -17.22
CA THR A 173 4.23 -0.90 -17.61
C THR A 173 5.27 -0.52 -18.67
N SER A 174 6.36 -1.28 -18.81
CA SER A 174 7.40 -1.05 -19.83
C SER A 174 7.23 -1.92 -21.08
N LEU A 175 6.64 -3.11 -20.97
CA LEU A 175 6.53 -4.07 -22.08
C LEU A 175 5.17 -4.07 -22.79
N LEU A 176 4.09 -3.69 -22.10
CA LEU A 176 2.73 -3.77 -22.64
C LEU A 176 2.31 -2.48 -23.35
N PRO A 177 1.31 -2.53 -24.25
CA PRO A 177 0.82 -1.35 -24.94
C PRO A 177 0.36 -0.26 -23.96
N LYS A 178 0.68 1.01 -24.28
CA LYS A 178 0.23 2.17 -23.51
C LYS A 178 -1.30 2.24 -23.34
N SER A 179 -2.06 1.55 -24.20
CA SER A 179 -3.52 1.45 -24.10
C SER A 179 -4.02 0.72 -22.85
N ILE A 180 -3.16 -0.06 -22.18
CA ILE A 180 -3.49 -0.80 -20.94
C ILE A 180 -2.58 -0.43 -19.76
N PHE A 181 -1.79 0.64 -19.89
CA PHE A 181 -0.83 1.09 -18.87
C PHE A 181 -1.47 1.25 -17.49
N GLY A 182 -2.62 1.94 -17.40
CA GLY A 182 -3.34 2.22 -16.16
C GLY A 182 -3.85 0.96 -15.46
N LEU A 183 -4.25 -0.05 -16.22
CA LEU A 183 -4.63 -1.37 -15.66
C LEU A 183 -3.41 -2.08 -15.06
N VAL A 184 -2.27 -2.03 -15.75
CA VAL A 184 -1.06 -2.74 -15.36
C VAL A 184 -0.40 -2.11 -14.13
N GLU A 185 -0.35 -0.78 -14.09
CA GLU A 185 0.11 0.00 -12.94
C GLU A 185 -0.70 -0.33 -11.67
N ARG A 186 -2.02 -0.44 -11.80
CA ARG A 186 -2.94 -0.85 -10.73
C ARG A 186 -2.59 -2.19 -10.08
N PHE A 187 -2.07 -3.17 -10.81
CA PHE A 187 -1.64 -4.44 -10.21
C PHE A 187 -0.56 -4.22 -9.14
N SER A 188 0.40 -3.33 -9.40
CA SER A 188 1.44 -3.00 -8.43
C SER A 188 0.84 -2.23 -7.25
N ALA A 189 0.10 -1.15 -7.52
CA ALA A 189 -0.48 -0.29 -6.49
C ALA A 189 -1.44 -1.06 -5.55
N TYR A 190 -2.42 -1.77 -6.11
CA TYR A 190 -3.39 -2.53 -5.31
C TYR A 190 -2.75 -3.70 -4.57
N SER A 191 -1.72 -4.34 -5.12
CA SER A 191 -1.04 -5.43 -4.40
C SER A 191 -0.41 -4.95 -3.09
N ALA A 192 0.14 -3.74 -3.06
CA ALA A 192 0.70 -3.13 -1.85
C ALA A 192 -0.41 -2.73 -0.85
N VAL A 193 -1.50 -2.10 -1.34
CA VAL A 193 -2.64 -1.74 -0.48
C VAL A 193 -3.28 -2.99 0.16
N LEU A 194 -3.50 -4.04 -0.65
CA LEU A 194 -4.03 -5.32 -0.19
C LEU A 194 -3.09 -6.00 0.80
N PHE A 195 -1.77 -5.88 0.62
CA PHE A 195 -0.82 -6.45 1.58
C PHE A 195 -0.98 -5.84 2.97
N THR A 196 -1.16 -4.52 3.07
CA THR A 196 -1.46 -3.84 4.34
C THR A 196 -2.78 -4.31 4.94
N LEU A 197 -3.83 -4.47 4.12
CA LEU A 197 -5.10 -5.07 4.55
C LEU A 197 -4.87 -6.47 5.15
N PHE A 198 -4.14 -7.34 4.44
CA PHE A 198 -3.90 -8.71 4.90
C PHE A 198 -3.13 -8.77 6.21
N LEU A 199 -2.12 -7.92 6.37
CA LEU A 199 -1.39 -7.78 7.63
C LEU A 199 -2.28 -7.31 8.78
N GLY A 200 -3.20 -6.37 8.51
CA GLY A 200 -4.20 -5.90 9.48
C GLY A 200 -5.16 -7.02 9.92
N ILE A 201 -5.73 -7.76 8.97
CA ILE A 201 -6.61 -8.91 9.23
C ILE A 201 -5.85 -10.02 9.98
N TYR A 202 -4.58 -10.26 9.62
CA TYR A 202 -3.75 -11.24 10.31
C TYR A 202 -3.62 -10.92 11.80
N ILE A 203 -3.36 -9.66 12.16
CA ILE A 203 -3.29 -9.26 13.57
C ILE A 203 -4.64 -9.38 14.26
N PHE A 204 -5.72 -8.95 13.61
CA PHE A 204 -7.07 -9.10 14.16
C PHE A 204 -7.35 -10.56 14.52
N TYR A 205 -7.11 -11.48 13.58
CA TYR A 205 -7.31 -12.92 13.81
C TYR A 205 -6.44 -13.47 14.95
N GLN A 206 -5.16 -13.10 14.99
CA GLN A 206 -4.23 -13.61 16.00
C GLN A 206 -4.50 -13.04 17.41
N ALA A 207 -4.96 -11.79 17.50
CA ALA A 207 -5.15 -11.10 18.76
C ALA A 207 -6.55 -11.30 19.37
N ILE A 208 -7.57 -11.49 18.53
CA ILE A 208 -8.96 -11.70 18.93
C ILE A 208 -9.34 -13.18 18.81
N VAL A 209 -9.41 -13.68 17.58
CA VAL A 209 -10.08 -14.95 17.27
C VAL A 209 -9.32 -16.16 17.81
N LYS A 210 -8.00 -16.21 17.61
CA LYS A 210 -7.19 -17.34 18.09
C LYS A 210 -7.08 -17.39 19.62
N LYS A 211 -7.14 -16.22 20.27
CA LYS A 211 -7.03 -16.14 21.74
C LYS A 211 -8.33 -16.46 22.46
N GLU A 212 -9.48 -16.35 21.79
CA GLU A 212 -10.79 -16.75 22.35
C GLU A 212 -11.05 -18.26 22.22
N LYS A 213 -10.23 -18.99 21.45
CA LYS A 213 -10.29 -20.47 21.31
C LYS A 213 -9.36 -21.22 22.28
N ILE A 214 -8.62 -20.51 23.13
CA ILE A 214 -7.70 -21.05 24.15
C ILE A 214 -8.20 -20.57 25.50
#